data_AF-A0A212FFL0-F1
#
_entry.id   AF-A0A212FFL0-F1
#
_cell.length_a   1.000
_cell.length_b   1.000
_cell.length_c   1.000
_cell.angle_alpha   90.00
_cell.angle_beta   90.00
_cell.angle_gamma   90.00
#
_symmetry.space_group_name_H-M   'P 1'
#
loop_
_entity.id
_entity.type
_entity.pdbx_description
1 polymer ?
#
loop_
_entity_poly.entity_id
_entity_poly.type
_entity_poly.pdbx_seq_one_letter_code
_entity_poly.pdbx_strand_id
1 'polypeptide(L)'
;MPDLQALARRLARKKAGLQDCYRIYQAINRIPVLLKCLSEFNDPTIHSVLCEPIAELNNDLEKFQQMIETTIDLEAVDRGS
;
A
#
# COMPACT_ATOMS: atom_id res chain seq x y z
N MET A 1 -9.47 6.16 5.91
CA MET A 1 -8.65 5.09 5.29
C MET A 1 -9.58 4.21 4.49
N PRO A 2 -9.30 3.93 3.20
CA PRO A 2 -10.06 2.94 2.46
C PRO A 2 -9.85 1.57 3.10
N ASP A 3 -10.87 0.72 3.03
CA ASP A 3 -10.85 -0.61 3.62
C ASP A 3 -9.85 -1.48 2.85
N LEU A 4 -8.60 -1.55 3.35
CA LEU A 4 -7.50 -2.30 2.75
C LEU A 4 -7.89 -3.78 2.54
N GLN A 5 -8.69 -4.33 3.45
CA GLN A 5 -9.11 -5.72 3.38
C GLN A 5 -10.11 -5.93 2.23
N ALA A 6 -11.04 -4.99 2.02
CA ALA A 6 -11.93 -5.02 0.86
C ALA A 6 -11.17 -4.86 -0.45
N LEU A 7 -10.19 -3.95 -0.50
CA LEU A 7 -9.35 -3.72 -1.69
C LEU A 7 -8.48 -4.94 -2.03
N ALA A 8 -7.82 -5.54 -1.03
CA ALA A 8 -7.02 -6.76 -1.20
C ALA A 8 -7.89 -7.93 -1.71
N ARG A 9 -9.10 -8.10 -1.19
CA ARG A 9 -10.04 -9.12 -1.70
C ARG A 9 -10.44 -8.87 -3.15
N ARG A 10 -10.63 -7.61 -3.56
CA ARG A 10 -10.99 -7.27 -4.95
C ARG A 10 -9.83 -7.50 -5.91
N LEU A 11 -8.60 -7.18 -5.48
CA LEU A 11 -7.36 -7.45 -6.22
C LEU A 11 -7.18 -8.96 -6.42
N ALA A 12 -7.28 -9.75 -5.35
CA ALA A 12 -7.19 -11.22 -5.42
C ALA A 12 -8.23 -11.84 -6.35
N ARG A 13 -9.43 -11.24 -6.43
CA ARG A 13 -10.53 -11.69 -7.32
C ARG A 13 -10.39 -11.22 -8.77
N LYS A 14 -9.32 -10.49 -9.14
CA LYS A 14 -9.16 -9.82 -10.44
C LYS A 14 -10.36 -8.94 -10.84
N LYS A 15 -11.10 -8.44 -9.84
CA LYS A 15 -12.25 -7.51 -10.02
C LYS A 15 -11.89 -6.06 -9.66
N ALA A 16 -10.61 -5.78 -9.46
CA ALA A 16 -10.10 -4.44 -9.20
C ALA A 16 -9.95 -3.69 -10.54
N GLY A 17 -10.60 -2.54 -10.66
CA GLY A 17 -10.37 -1.61 -11.77
C GLY A 17 -9.18 -0.68 -11.49
N LEU A 18 -8.85 0.19 -12.44
CA LEU A 18 -7.75 1.16 -12.32
C LEU A 18 -7.85 2.01 -11.03
N GLN A 19 -9.06 2.44 -10.68
CA GLN A 19 -9.34 3.26 -9.49
C GLN A 19 -9.12 2.48 -8.18
N ASP A 20 -9.40 1.17 -8.17
CA ASP A 20 -9.10 0.32 -7.01
C ASP A 20 -7.59 0.14 -6.85
N CYS A 21 -6.87 -0.03 -7.97
CA CYS A 21 -5.41 -0.12 -7.97
C CYS A 21 -4.76 1.18 -7.46
N TYR A 22 -5.28 2.34 -7.86
CA TYR A 22 -4.83 3.63 -7.33
C TYR A 22 -5.09 3.76 -5.82
N ARG A 23 -6.26 3.34 -5.33
CA ARG A 23 -6.56 3.32 -3.88
C ARG A 23 -5.63 2.39 -3.10
N ILE A 24 -5.26 1.25 -3.69
CA ILE A 24 -4.27 0.33 -3.12
C ILE A 24 -2.89 1.01 -3.09
N TYR A 25 -2.46 1.64 -4.18
CA TYR A 25 -1.22 2.42 -4.24
C TYR A 25 -1.17 3.50 -3.15
N GLN A 26 -2.23 4.28 -2.99
CA GLN A 26 -2.34 5.28 -1.92
C GLN A 26 -2.23 4.67 -0.53
N ALA A 27 -2.77 3.47 -0.31
CA ALA A 27 -2.66 2.76 0.96
C ALA A 27 -1.24 2.23 1.21
N ILE A 28 -0.57 1.72 0.17
CA ILE A 28 0.83 1.25 0.25
C ILE A 28 1.75 2.43 0.56
N ASN A 29 1.54 3.60 -0.04
CA ASN A 29 2.29 4.82 0.29
C ASN A 29 2.16 5.26 1.76
N ARG A 30 1.19 4.75 2.51
CA ARG A 30 1.05 5.00 3.96
C ARG A 30 1.81 3.99 4.81
N ILE A 31 2.19 2.83 4.27
CA ILE A 31 2.96 1.79 4.98
C ILE A 31 4.29 2.31 5.53
N PRO A 32 5.14 3.04 4.79
CA PRO A 32 6.39 3.57 5.35
C PRO A 32 6.16 4.58 6.48
N VAL A 33 5.05 5.33 6.46
CA VAL A 33 4.66 6.21 7.56
C VAL A 33 4.27 5.40 8.79
N LEU A 34 3.50 4.32 8.60
CA LEU A 34 3.13 3.39 9.67
C LEU A 34 4.36 2.71 10.28
N LEU A 35 5.28 2.22 9.45
CA LEU A 35 6.56 1.64 9.88
C LEU A 35 7.38 2.63 10.69
N LYS A 36 7.41 3.91 10.27
CA LYS A 36 8.09 4.95 11.03
C LYS A 36 7.46 5.15 12.40
N CYS A 37 6.13 5.24 12.50
CA CYS A 37 5.45 5.33 13.80
C CYS A 37 5.68 4.08 14.67
N LEU A 38 5.64 2.89 14.08
CA LEU A 38 5.92 1.63 14.78
C LEU A 38 7.38 1.56 15.25
N SER A 39 8.31 2.15 14.49
CA SER A 39 9.73 2.20 14.84
C SER A 39 10.02 3.06 16.07
N GLU A 40 9.14 4.03 16.37
CA GLU A 40 9.24 4.86 17.59
C GLU A 40 8.89 4.07 18.87
N PHE A 41 8.23 2.92 18.74
CA PHE A 41 8.05 2.00 19.86
C PHE A 41 9.35 1.21 20.06
N ASN A 42 9.95 1.38 21.23
CA ASN A 42 11.19 0.70 21.60
C ASN A 42 10.92 -0.74 22.11
N ASP A 43 10.12 -1.49 21.36
CA ASP A 43 9.69 -2.85 21.69
C ASP A 43 10.16 -3.82 20.59
N PRO A 44 11.11 -4.73 20.88
CA PRO A 44 11.67 -5.64 19.88
C PRO A 44 10.65 -6.64 19.33
N THR A 45 9.60 -6.97 20.09
CA THR A 45 8.50 -7.82 19.60
C THR A 45 7.64 -7.08 18.59
N ILE A 46 7.33 -5.80 18.81
CA ILE A 46 6.66 -4.95 17.81
C ILE A 46 7.48 -4.91 16.52
N HIS A 47 8.81 -4.73 16.61
CA HIS A 47 9.65 -4.66 15.41
C HIS A 47 9.67 -5.98 14.63
N SER A 48 9.87 -7.11 15.29
CA SER A 48 10.00 -8.39 14.58
C SER A 48 8.63 -8.97 14.13
N VAL A 49 7.56 -8.71 14.88
CA VAL A 49 6.21 -9.24 14.55
C VAL A 49 5.42 -8.29 13.63
N LEU A 50 5.70 -6.99 13.65
CA LEU A 50 5.01 -5.99 12.82
C LEU A 50 5.95 -5.33 11.82
N CYS A 51 7.04 -4.69 12.24
CA CYS A 51 7.87 -3.91 11.32
C CYS A 51 8.51 -4.77 10.22
N GLU A 52 9.13 -5.91 10.55
CA GLU A 52 9.74 -6.82 9.58
C GLU A 52 8.74 -7.31 8.51
N PRO A 53 7.61 -7.97 8.86
CA PRO A 53 6.69 -8.48 7.84
C PRO A 53 6.01 -7.36 7.06
N ILE A 54 5.74 -6.20 7.67
CA ILE A 54 5.17 -5.05 6.96
C ILE A 54 6.20 -4.46 5.98
N ALA A 55 7.48 -4.42 6.34
CA ALA A 55 8.56 -3.97 5.46
C ALA A 55 8.79 -4.93 4.29
N GLU A 56 8.77 -6.24 4.52
CA GLU A 56 8.82 -7.25 3.45
C GLU A 56 7.62 -7.11 2.50
N LEU A 57 6.40 -7.01 3.04
CA LEU A 57 5.20 -6.76 2.23
C LEU A 57 5.31 -5.47 1.41
N ASN A 58 5.88 -4.41 1.98
CA ASN A 58 6.08 -3.16 1.24
C ASN A 58 7.04 -3.35 0.06
N ASN A 59 8.11 -4.13 0.23
CA ASN A 59 9.03 -4.49 -0.85
C ASN A 59 8.35 -5.34 -1.93
N ASP A 60 7.55 -6.33 -1.56
CA ASP A 60 6.78 -7.14 -2.53
C ASP A 60 5.82 -6.28 -3.37
N LEU A 61 5.30 -5.21 -2.78
CA LEU A 61 4.39 -4.27 -3.40
C LEU A 61 5.10 -3.18 -4.22
N GLU A 62 6.43 -3.06 -4.17
CA GLU A 62 7.20 -2.06 -4.92
C GLU A 62 6.96 -2.20 -6.44
N LYS A 63 6.98 -3.43 -6.95
CA LYS A 63 6.69 -3.70 -8.38
C LYS A 63 5.28 -3.30 -8.77
N PHE A 64 4.32 -3.48 -7.85
CA PHE A 64 2.95 -3.02 -8.06
C PHE A 64 2.92 -1.49 -8.10
N GLN A 65 3.62 -0.81 -7.19
CA GLN A 65 3.71 0.65 -7.19
C GLN A 65 4.30 1.18 -8.50
N GLN A 66 5.44 0.64 -8.94
CA GLN A 66 6.07 1.02 -10.22
C GLN A 66 5.14 0.79 -11.42
N MET A 67 4.42 -0.34 -11.44
CA MET A 67 3.44 -0.62 -12.50
C MET A 67 2.32 0.42 -12.50
N ILE A 68 1.82 0.82 -11.32
CA ILE A 68 0.79 1.84 -11.20
C ILE A 68 1.30 3.23 -11.62
N GLU A 69 2.51 3.61 -11.21
CA GLU A 69 3.13 4.89 -11.59
C GLU A 69 3.40 5.00 -13.09
N THR A 70 3.66 3.88 -13.76
CA THR A 70 3.91 3.84 -15.21
C THR A 70 2.64 3.65 -16.05
N THR A 71 1.60 3.02 -15.49
CA THR A 71 0.34 2.71 -16.22
C THR A 71 -0.73 3.78 -15.99
N ILE A 72 -0.75 4.39 -14.81
CA ILE A 72 -1.75 5.39 -14.43
C ILE A 72 -1.09 6.76 -14.46
N ASP A 73 -1.66 7.66 -15.25
CA ASP A 73 -1.32 9.09 -15.18
C ASP A 73 -1.87 9.63 -13.84
N LEU A 74 -1.00 9.63 -12.82
CA LEU A 74 -1.36 10.01 -11.45
C LEU A 74 -1.86 11.46 -11.38
N GLU A 75 -1.38 12.32 -12.28
CA GLU A 75 -1.83 13.72 -12.38
C GLU A 75 -3.25 13.84 -12.96
N ALA A 76 -3.63 12.99 -13.93
CA ALA A 76 -4.98 12.97 -14.47
C ALA A 76 -6.02 12.45 -13.46
N VAL A 77 -5.62 11.48 -12.62
CA VAL A 77 -6.51 10.91 -11.59
C VAL A 77 -6.73 11.89 -10.43
N ASP A 78 -5.70 12.63 -10.00
CA ASP A 78 -5.81 13.63 -8.92
C ASP A 78 -6.69 14.83 -9.32
N ARG A 79 -6.64 15.25 -10.59
CA ARG A 79 -7.46 16.35 -11.13
C ARG A 79 -8.93 15.97 -11.40
N GLY A 80 -9.27 14.68 -11.43
CA GLY A 80 -10.57 14.16 -11.85
C GLY A 80 -11.52 13.73 -10.73
N SER A 81 -11.20 13.99 -9.46
CA SER A 81 -12.00 13.56 -8.30
C SER A 81 -12.73 14.68 -7.58
#